data_AF-A0A6M5F9G2-F1
#
_entry.id   AF-A0A6M5F9G2-F1
#
_cell.length_a   1.000
_cell.length_b   1.000
_cell.length_c   1.000
_cell.angle_alpha   90.00
_cell.angle_beta   90.00
_cell.angle_gamma   90.00
#
_symmetry.space_group_name_H-M   'P 1'
#
loop_
_entity.id
_entity.type
_entity.pdbx_description
1 polymer ?
#
loop_
_entity_poly.entity_id
_entity_poly.type
_entity_poly.pdbx_seq_one_letter_code
_entity_poly.pdbx_strand_id
1 'polypeptide(L)'
;MTMAKIVVELKEVSALSDGYFRVYEFYSPEQQAMIMRKAQENGLFAPPSPEGYVMISTATKRLGVSLKLVRDAIDSLNLQREIYRFVAESGQVRIREGLSPEQVDKIGKYLRSEGYTKSAPEGYRVKKEIMRELHCSAPRFDRVVDSLIRNDPNFGQPSRYRAKGKGGGMSKALGYFYSPEQQAKIGAMLEKIRQGAQ
;
A
#
# COMPACT_ATOMS: atom_id res chain seq x y z
N MET A 1 -2.70 -12.99 33.75
CA MET A 1 -3.97 -13.26 33.02
C MET A 1 -4.42 -14.66 33.44
N THR A 2 -5.67 -14.86 33.88
CA THR A 2 -6.16 -16.17 34.37
C THR A 2 -6.89 -16.94 33.27
N MET A 3 -6.92 -18.28 33.33
CA MET A 3 -7.58 -19.14 32.33
C MET A 3 -9.04 -18.75 32.06
N ALA A 4 -9.77 -18.36 33.11
CA ALA A 4 -11.15 -17.88 33.00
C ALA A 4 -11.26 -16.62 32.12
N LYS A 5 -10.29 -15.68 32.18
CA LYS A 5 -10.28 -14.47 31.33
C LYS A 5 -9.98 -14.80 29.86
N ILE A 6 -9.06 -15.74 29.60
CA ILE A 6 -8.72 -16.19 28.25
C ILE A 6 -9.94 -16.83 27.57
N VAL A 7 -10.69 -17.67 28.31
CA VAL A 7 -11.91 -18.32 27.81
C VAL A 7 -13.01 -17.31 27.48
N VAL A 8 -13.21 -16.29 28.32
CA VAL A 8 -14.18 -15.21 28.06
C VAL A 8 -13.79 -14.44 26.79
N GLU A 9 -12.54 -14.03 26.67
CA GLU A 9 -12.07 -13.31 25.48
C GLU A 9 -12.16 -14.17 24.20
N LEU A 10 -11.96 -15.50 24.29
CA LEU A 10 -12.17 -16.42 23.17
C LEU A 10 -13.67 -16.58 22.81
N LYS A 11 -14.55 -16.66 23.81
CA LYS A 11 -16.01 -16.73 23.63
C LYS A 11 -16.58 -15.44 23.03
N GLU A 12 -16.05 -14.27 23.38
CA GLU A 12 -16.45 -12.98 22.79
C GLU A 12 -16.07 -12.85 21.31
N VAL A 13 -14.99 -13.50 20.88
CA VAL A 13 -14.61 -13.58 19.45
C VAL A 13 -15.57 -14.48 18.66
N SER A 14 -16.31 -15.37 19.33
CA SER A 14 -17.32 -16.26 18.75
C SER A 14 -18.68 -16.01 19.41
N ALA A 15 -19.34 -14.91 19.06
CA ALA A 15 -20.62 -14.48 19.65
C ALA A 15 -21.63 -15.64 19.85
N LEU A 16 -22.10 -15.83 21.10
CA LEU A 16 -23.46 -16.24 21.49
C LEU A 16 -23.70 -16.20 23.02
N SER A 17 -24.67 -15.33 23.40
CA SER A 17 -25.79 -15.48 24.36
C SER A 17 -25.63 -15.62 25.88
N ASP A 18 -26.54 -14.91 26.55
CA ASP A 18 -26.86 -14.71 27.97
C ASP A 18 -27.11 -15.97 28.82
N GLY A 19 -26.80 -15.86 30.12
CA GLY A 19 -27.32 -16.75 31.16
C GLY A 19 -26.46 -16.78 32.44
N TYR A 20 -26.95 -16.17 33.52
CA TYR A 20 -26.31 -16.12 34.84
C TYR A 20 -26.31 -17.50 35.54
N PHE A 21 -25.26 -18.30 35.30
CA PHE A 21 -24.80 -19.35 36.22
C PHE A 21 -23.27 -19.35 36.20
N ARG A 22 -22.62 -19.10 37.35
CA ARG A 22 -21.16 -19.31 37.47
C ARG A 22 -20.88 -20.81 37.58
N VAL A 23 -20.97 -21.50 36.45
CA VAL A 23 -20.36 -22.80 36.26
C VAL A 23 -18.85 -22.56 36.28
N TYR A 24 -18.16 -23.11 37.28
CA TYR A 24 -16.70 -23.22 37.19
C TYR A 24 -16.42 -24.26 36.11
N GLU A 25 -16.16 -23.80 34.89
CA GLU A 25 -15.71 -24.66 33.79
C GLU A 25 -14.32 -25.18 34.14
N PHE A 26 -14.24 -26.45 34.55
CA PHE A 26 -12.97 -27.14 34.76
C PHE A 26 -12.52 -27.75 33.44
N TYR A 27 -11.37 -27.30 32.94
CA TYR A 27 -10.77 -27.79 31.71
C TYR A 27 -9.73 -28.86 32.02
N SER A 28 -9.75 -29.98 31.28
CA SER A 28 -8.70 -31.01 31.37
C SER A 28 -7.33 -30.42 30.97
N PRO A 29 -6.20 -31.01 31.39
CA PRO A 29 -4.87 -30.54 30.96
C PRO A 29 -4.72 -30.39 29.44
N GLU A 30 -5.31 -31.30 28.66
CA GLU A 30 -5.30 -31.26 27.19
C GLU A 30 -6.14 -30.09 26.66
N GLN A 31 -7.31 -29.85 27.26
CA GLN A 31 -8.14 -28.70 26.91
C GLN A 31 -7.44 -27.38 27.26
N GLN A 32 -6.76 -27.31 28.41
CA GLN A 32 -5.97 -26.14 28.80
C GLN A 32 -4.82 -25.89 27.81
N ALA A 33 -4.10 -26.92 27.41
CA ALA A 33 -3.04 -26.81 26.39
C ALA A 33 -3.59 -26.32 25.04
N MET A 34 -4.75 -26.85 24.61
CA MET A 34 -5.41 -26.40 23.38
C MET A 34 -5.87 -24.94 23.47
N ILE A 35 -6.43 -24.52 24.61
CA ILE A 35 -6.86 -23.13 24.86
C ILE A 35 -5.65 -22.20 24.86
N MET A 36 -4.57 -22.56 25.57
CA MET A 36 -3.34 -21.78 25.60
C MET A 36 -2.72 -21.65 24.21
N ARG A 37 -2.70 -22.73 23.44
CA ARG A 37 -2.22 -22.72 22.06
C ARG A 37 -3.07 -21.80 21.18
N LYS A 38 -4.40 -21.92 21.23
CA LYS A 38 -5.31 -21.00 20.52
C LYS A 38 -5.15 -19.56 20.98
N ALA A 39 -4.93 -19.33 22.27
CA ALA A 39 -4.70 -18.00 22.81
C ALA A 39 -3.40 -17.39 22.27
N GLN A 40 -2.36 -18.20 22.15
CA GLN A 40 -1.08 -17.80 21.57
C GLN A 40 -1.18 -17.58 20.06
N GLU A 41 -1.85 -18.47 19.32
CA GLU A 41 -2.10 -18.33 17.87
C GLU A 41 -2.95 -17.11 17.54
N ASN A 42 -3.97 -16.83 18.35
CA ASN A 42 -4.77 -15.61 18.22
C ASN A 42 -4.02 -14.35 18.70
N GLY A 43 -2.88 -14.53 19.39
CA GLY A 43 -2.03 -13.48 19.94
C GLY A 43 -2.66 -12.72 21.10
N LEU A 44 -3.48 -13.39 21.92
CA LEU A 44 -4.05 -12.83 23.17
C LEU A 44 -2.96 -12.37 24.14
N PHE A 45 -1.77 -12.99 24.05
CA PHE A 45 -0.56 -12.60 24.78
C PHE A 45 0.22 -11.46 24.13
N ALA A 46 -0.20 -10.93 22.97
CA ALA A 46 0.43 -9.77 22.39
C ALA A 46 0.34 -8.57 23.36
N PRO A 47 1.39 -7.75 23.47
CA PRO A 47 1.33 -6.56 24.30
C PRO A 47 0.25 -5.60 23.77
N PRO A 48 -0.34 -4.77 24.64
CA PRO A 48 -1.17 -3.66 24.16
C PRO A 48 -0.34 -2.80 23.22
N SER A 49 -0.99 -2.25 22.19
CA SER A 49 -0.35 -1.29 21.28
C SER A 49 0.22 -0.12 22.09
N PRO A 50 1.50 0.27 21.86
CA PRO A 50 2.03 1.51 22.40
C PRO A 50 1.21 2.71 21.94
N GLU A 51 1.31 3.81 22.66
CA GLU A 51 0.59 5.03 22.32
C GLU A 51 0.98 5.54 20.92
N GLY A 52 -0.02 5.96 20.15
CA GLY A 52 0.16 6.47 18.79
C GLY A 52 0.43 5.42 17.72
N TYR A 53 0.71 4.16 18.08
CA TYR A 53 0.85 3.08 17.10
C TYR A 53 -0.50 2.79 16.45
N VAL A 54 -0.44 2.38 15.19
CA VAL A 54 -1.64 2.11 14.39
C VAL A 54 -1.52 0.81 13.62
N MET A 55 -2.65 0.14 13.43
CA MET A 55 -2.74 -0.99 12.51
C MET A 55 -2.30 -0.57 11.10
N ILE A 56 -1.67 -1.48 10.36
CA ILE A 56 -1.31 -1.25 8.94
C ILE A 56 -2.54 -0.80 8.13
N SER A 57 -3.72 -1.38 8.38
CA SER A 57 -4.97 -0.98 7.73
C SER A 57 -5.35 0.48 8.02
N THR A 58 -5.10 0.97 9.23
CA THR A 58 -5.32 2.38 9.56
C THR A 58 -4.28 3.27 8.87
N ALA A 59 -3.01 2.86 8.83
CA ALA A 59 -1.97 3.56 8.10
C ALA A 59 -2.29 3.67 6.60
N THR A 60 -2.83 2.62 5.98
CA THR A 60 -3.22 2.64 4.55
C THR A 60 -4.29 3.69 4.25
N LYS A 61 -5.26 3.84 5.15
CA LYS A 61 -6.31 4.86 5.03
C LYS A 61 -5.72 6.27 5.16
N ARG A 62 -4.86 6.48 6.17
CA ARG A 62 -4.17 7.77 6.39
C ARG A 62 -3.30 8.18 5.20
N LEU A 63 -2.60 7.22 4.60
CA LEU A 63 -1.71 7.47 3.47
C LEU A 63 -2.44 7.49 2.11
N GLY A 64 -3.72 7.11 2.06
CA GLY A 64 -4.51 7.10 0.83
C GLY A 64 -4.04 6.07 -0.22
N VAL A 65 -3.41 4.99 0.23
CA VAL A 65 -2.78 3.96 -0.62
C VAL A 65 -3.28 2.55 -0.28
N SER A 66 -3.02 1.59 -1.17
CA SER A 66 -3.42 0.20 -0.95
C SER A 66 -2.59 -0.50 0.13
N LEU A 67 -3.18 -1.51 0.78
CA LEU A 67 -2.50 -2.37 1.77
C LEU A 67 -1.22 -3.02 1.22
N LYS A 68 -1.26 -3.47 -0.03
CA LYS A 68 -0.10 -4.06 -0.70
C LYS A 68 1.06 -3.06 -0.76
N LEU A 69 0.78 -1.83 -1.19
CA LEU A 69 1.81 -0.80 -1.33
C LEU A 69 2.49 -0.46 0.00
N VAL A 70 1.73 -0.42 1.09
CA VAL A 70 2.29 -0.20 2.42
C VAL A 70 3.19 -1.38 2.84
N ARG A 71 2.81 -2.62 2.54
CA ARG A 71 3.65 -3.80 2.81
C ARG A 71 4.92 -3.81 1.97
N ASP A 72 4.80 -3.57 0.66
CA ASP A 72 5.95 -3.47 -0.23
C ASP A 72 6.91 -2.36 0.24
N ALA A 73 6.38 -1.23 0.72
CA ALA A 73 7.20 -0.15 1.31
C ALA A 73 7.86 -0.54 2.64
N ILE A 74 7.17 -1.27 3.52
CA ILE A 74 7.75 -1.81 4.76
C ILE A 74 8.94 -2.71 4.42
N ASP A 75 8.77 -3.61 3.46
CA ASP A 75 9.81 -4.56 3.05
C ASP A 75 10.99 -3.82 2.37
N SER A 76 10.72 -2.85 1.48
CA SER A 76 11.74 -2.00 0.84
C SER A 76 12.54 -1.15 1.83
N LEU A 77 11.90 -0.68 2.90
CA LEU A 77 12.54 0.11 3.95
C LEU A 77 13.12 -0.78 5.08
N ASN A 78 12.98 -2.10 4.97
CA ASN A 78 13.38 -3.08 5.98
C ASN A 78 12.87 -2.74 7.40
N LEU A 79 11.63 -2.27 7.49
CA LEU A 79 11.02 -1.87 8.77
C LEU A 79 10.52 -3.10 9.52
N GLN A 80 10.89 -3.21 10.79
CA GLN A 80 10.37 -4.26 11.67
C GLN A 80 8.90 -4.01 12.00
N ARG A 81 8.10 -5.08 11.96
CA ARG A 81 6.68 -5.04 12.32
C ARG A 81 6.41 -5.96 13.48
N GLU A 82 5.76 -5.43 14.49
CA GLU A 82 5.39 -6.17 15.70
C GLU A 82 3.88 -6.34 15.76
N ILE A 83 3.46 -7.43 16.37
CA ILE A 83 2.04 -7.73 16.59
C ILE A 83 1.61 -7.14 17.92
N TYR A 84 0.57 -6.33 17.88
CA TYR A 84 -0.01 -5.70 19.07
C TYR A 84 -1.49 -6.02 19.19
N ARG A 85 -1.98 -5.89 20.42
CA ARG A 85 -3.40 -5.88 20.76
C ARG A 85 -3.95 -4.45 20.66
N PHE A 86 -4.80 -4.21 19.67
CA PHE A 86 -5.55 -2.96 19.50
C PHE A 86 -6.96 -3.12 20.05
N VAL A 87 -7.44 -2.12 20.78
CA VAL A 87 -8.83 -2.08 21.27
C VAL A 87 -9.57 -1.03 20.46
N ALA A 88 -10.64 -1.43 19.77
CA ALA A 88 -11.51 -0.50 19.06
C ALA A 88 -12.40 0.28 20.03
N GLU A 89 -12.96 1.40 19.59
CA GLU A 89 -13.95 2.16 20.37
C GLU A 89 -15.16 1.29 20.79
N SER A 90 -15.52 0.30 19.97
CA SER A 90 -16.57 -0.67 20.27
C SER A 90 -16.17 -1.73 21.32
N GLY A 91 -15.01 -1.61 21.96
CA GLY A 91 -14.44 -2.61 22.86
C GLY A 91 -13.82 -3.83 22.16
N GLN A 92 -14.00 -3.98 20.84
CA GLN A 92 -13.51 -5.15 20.12
C GLN A 92 -11.98 -5.17 20.07
N VAL A 93 -11.41 -6.27 20.54
CA VAL A 93 -9.97 -6.54 20.51
C VAL A 93 -9.55 -7.05 19.13
N ARG A 94 -8.50 -6.45 18.56
CA ARG A 94 -7.90 -6.84 17.28
C ARG A 94 -6.40 -7.02 17.44
N ILE A 95 -5.91 -8.23 17.17
CA ILE A 95 -4.50 -8.55 17.24
C ILE A 95 -3.90 -8.50 15.84
N ARG A 96 -3.07 -7.50 15.57
CA ARG A 96 -2.59 -7.16 14.22
C ARG A 96 -1.20 -6.55 14.29
N GLU A 97 -0.52 -6.56 13.14
CA GLU A 97 0.71 -5.81 12.95
C GLU A 97 0.45 -4.30 13.13
N GLY A 98 1.26 -3.67 13.97
CA GLY A 98 1.23 -2.24 14.23
C GLY A 98 2.45 -1.52 13.68
N LEU A 99 2.26 -0.24 13.37
CA LEU A 99 3.30 0.67 12.95
C LEU A 99 3.37 1.85 13.90
N SER A 100 4.60 2.24 14.26
CA SER A 100 4.84 3.46 15.01
C SER A 100 4.53 4.70 14.16
N PRO A 101 4.26 5.87 14.78
CA PRO A 101 4.11 7.12 14.05
C PRO A 101 5.30 7.42 13.11
N GLU A 102 6.52 7.15 13.57
CA GLU A 102 7.74 7.35 12.77
C GLU A 102 7.81 6.41 11.57
N GLN A 103 7.40 5.15 11.72
CA GLN A 103 7.33 4.19 10.62
C GLN A 103 6.30 4.64 9.57
N VAL A 104 5.13 5.10 10.02
CA VAL A 104 4.09 5.62 9.11
C VAL A 104 4.61 6.84 8.34
N ASP A 105 5.34 7.75 8.99
CA ASP A 105 5.94 8.90 8.32
C ASP A 105 7.03 8.48 7.31
N LYS A 106 7.93 7.57 7.69
CA LYS A 106 8.96 7.01 6.79
C LYS A 106 8.34 6.39 5.54
N ILE A 107 7.32 5.55 5.73
CA ILE A 107 6.56 4.96 4.62
C ILE A 107 5.93 6.06 3.76
N GLY A 108 5.29 7.06 4.37
CA GLY A 108 4.69 8.17 3.64
C GLY A 108 5.70 8.97 2.81
N LYS A 109 6.89 9.23 3.35
CA LYS A 109 7.99 9.90 2.64
C LYS A 109 8.50 9.08 1.46
N TYR A 110 8.72 7.79 1.67
CA TYR A 110 9.14 6.86 0.62
C TYR A 110 8.11 6.77 -0.52
N LEU A 111 6.83 6.61 -0.18
CA LEU A 111 5.78 6.53 -1.20
C LEU A 111 5.62 7.84 -1.99
N ARG A 112 5.89 8.99 -1.35
CA ARG A 112 5.94 10.31 -2.01
C ARG A 112 7.15 10.46 -2.93
N SER A 113 8.33 9.96 -2.55
CA SER A 113 9.52 10.02 -3.39
C SER A 113 9.38 9.12 -4.62
N GLU A 114 8.78 7.94 -4.45
CA GLU A 114 8.50 7.00 -5.54
C GLU A 114 7.31 7.40 -6.44
N GLY A 115 6.61 8.49 -6.11
CA GLY A 115 5.53 9.04 -6.93
C GLY A 115 4.17 8.36 -6.77
N TYR A 116 4.02 7.40 -5.83
CA TYR A 116 2.77 6.65 -5.62
C TYR A 116 1.61 7.51 -5.10
N THR A 117 1.92 8.62 -4.45
CA THR A 117 0.91 9.52 -3.86
C THR A 117 0.75 10.82 -4.63
N LYS A 118 1.55 11.07 -5.66
CA LYS A 118 1.53 12.32 -6.44
C LYS A 118 0.68 12.13 -7.69
N SER A 119 -0.26 13.05 -7.92
CA SER A 119 -0.87 13.23 -9.23
C SER A 119 0.15 13.78 -10.21
N ALA A 120 0.04 13.43 -11.49
CA ALA A 120 0.85 14.05 -12.52
C ALA A 120 0.58 15.57 -12.54
N PRO A 121 1.62 16.42 -12.66
CA PRO A 121 1.45 17.85 -12.83
C PRO A 121 0.60 18.17 -14.07
N GLU A 122 0.04 19.38 -14.11
CA GLU A 122 -0.72 19.82 -15.27
C GLU A 122 0.12 19.76 -16.56
N GLY A 123 -0.52 19.35 -17.66
CA GLY A 123 0.14 19.20 -18.96
C GLY A 123 0.98 17.92 -19.12
N TYR A 124 1.25 17.16 -18.06
CA TYR A 124 1.94 15.87 -18.18
C TYR A 124 1.00 14.82 -18.75
N ARG A 125 1.47 14.07 -19.75
CA ARG A 125 0.66 13.08 -20.47
C ARG A 125 1.30 11.70 -20.42
N VAL A 126 0.48 10.65 -20.41
CA VAL A 126 0.97 9.27 -20.52
C VAL A 126 1.26 8.90 -21.98
N LYS A 127 2.14 7.92 -22.19
CA LYS A 127 2.48 7.36 -23.52
C LYS A 127 1.26 7.18 -24.43
N LYS A 128 0.17 6.59 -23.93
CA LYS A 128 -1.05 6.31 -24.71
C LYS A 128 -1.74 7.58 -25.23
N GLU A 129 -1.71 8.67 -24.47
CA GLU A 129 -2.31 9.94 -24.88
C GLU A 129 -1.50 10.56 -26.01
N ILE A 130 -0.17 10.62 -25.83
CA ILE A 130 0.76 11.18 -26.80
C ILE A 130 0.75 10.36 -28.10
N MET A 131 0.78 9.03 -28.01
CA MET A 131 0.72 8.16 -29.19
C MET A 131 -0.54 8.38 -30.02
N ARG A 132 -1.68 8.61 -29.37
CA ARG A 132 -2.97 8.83 -30.03
C ARG A 132 -3.01 10.18 -30.74
N GLU A 133 -2.44 11.21 -30.12
CA GLU A 133 -2.31 12.55 -30.70
C GLU A 133 -1.33 12.59 -31.87
N LEU A 134 -0.18 11.94 -31.73
CA LEU A 134 0.87 11.89 -32.75
C LEU A 134 0.67 10.76 -33.77
N HIS A 135 -0.45 10.04 -33.70
CA HIS A 135 -0.79 8.91 -34.56
C HIS A 135 0.36 7.91 -34.77
N CYS A 136 1.07 7.54 -33.70
CA CYS A 136 2.24 6.68 -33.75
C CYS A 136 2.03 5.33 -33.03
N SER A 137 2.73 4.30 -33.50
CA SER A 137 2.68 2.96 -32.90
C SER A 137 3.58 2.87 -31.66
N ALA A 138 3.26 1.97 -30.72
CA ALA A 138 4.04 1.80 -29.50
C ALA A 138 5.52 1.50 -29.76
N PRO A 139 5.89 0.56 -30.67
CA PRO A 139 7.29 0.30 -30.95
C PRO A 139 8.05 1.52 -31.52
N ARG A 140 7.38 2.35 -32.33
CA ARG A 140 7.99 3.56 -32.89
C ARG A 140 8.19 4.61 -31.79
N PHE A 141 7.20 4.80 -30.93
CA PHE A 141 7.30 5.68 -29.77
C PHE A 141 8.45 5.27 -28.85
N ASP A 142 8.55 3.97 -28.52
CA ASP A 142 9.60 3.46 -27.63
C ASP A 142 11.00 3.68 -28.21
N ARG A 143 11.20 3.42 -29.51
CA ARG A 143 12.48 3.70 -30.18
C ARG A 143 12.87 5.18 -30.10
N VAL A 144 11.91 6.09 -30.27
CA VAL A 144 12.15 7.53 -30.17
C VAL A 144 12.54 7.91 -28.75
N VAL A 145 11.77 7.46 -27.75
CA VAL A 145 12.07 7.73 -26.34
C VAL A 145 13.45 7.16 -25.96
N ASP A 146 13.74 5.91 -26.32
CA ASP A 146 15.04 5.29 -26.06
C ASP A 146 16.19 6.06 -26.72
N SER A 147 15.98 6.57 -27.94
CA SER A 147 16.98 7.38 -28.64
C SER A 147 17.19 8.73 -27.95
N LEU A 148 16.11 9.40 -27.53
CA LEU A 148 16.19 10.67 -26.82
C LEU A 148 16.85 10.50 -25.45
N ILE A 149 16.51 9.46 -24.69
CA ILE A 149 17.16 9.14 -23.41
C ILE A 149 18.67 8.95 -23.57
N ARG A 150 19.10 8.28 -24.65
CA ARG A 150 20.53 8.02 -24.89
C ARG A 150 21.30 9.21 -25.40
N ASN A 151 20.68 10.05 -26.24
CA ASN A 151 21.40 11.04 -27.05
C ASN A 151 21.11 12.51 -26.64
N ASP A 152 20.00 12.77 -25.95
CA ASP A 152 19.64 14.12 -25.49
C ASP A 152 19.78 14.20 -23.95
N PRO A 153 20.86 14.83 -23.44
CA PRO A 153 21.08 14.93 -21.99
C PRO A 153 19.98 15.72 -21.28
N ASN A 154 19.23 16.55 -22.00
CA ASN A 154 18.13 17.35 -21.49
C ASN A 154 16.77 16.66 -21.65
N PHE A 155 16.71 15.38 -22.06
CA PHE A 155 15.45 14.64 -22.14
C PHE A 155 15.09 13.97 -20.81
N GLY A 156 16.08 13.31 -20.18
CA GLY A 156 15.90 12.63 -18.90
C GLY A 156 14.97 11.41 -18.95
N GLN A 157 14.74 10.77 -17.79
CA GLN A 157 13.82 9.64 -17.66
C GLN A 157 12.35 10.12 -17.57
N PRO A 158 11.37 9.32 -18.03
CA PRO A 158 9.96 9.61 -17.81
C PRO A 158 9.65 9.65 -16.32
N SER A 159 8.84 10.62 -15.90
CA SER A 159 8.45 10.78 -14.50
C SER A 159 7.35 9.78 -14.13
N ARG A 160 7.43 9.22 -12.92
CA ARG A 160 6.45 8.26 -12.41
C ARG A 160 5.44 8.99 -11.53
N TYR A 161 4.18 8.90 -11.90
CA TYR A 161 3.07 9.43 -11.08
C TYR A 161 1.96 8.40 -10.96
N ARG A 162 1.09 8.64 -10.00
CA ARG A 162 -0.11 7.85 -9.82
C ARG A 162 -1.00 7.93 -11.07
N ALA A 163 -1.30 6.79 -11.67
CA ALA A 163 -2.23 6.73 -12.79
C ALA A 163 -3.69 6.85 -12.31
N LYS A 164 -4.57 7.44 -13.13
CA LYS A 164 -6.02 7.37 -12.90
C LYS A 164 -6.53 5.98 -13.30
N GLY A 165 -7.36 5.36 -12.46
CA GLY A 165 -7.97 4.06 -12.75
C GLY A 165 -9.16 4.20 -13.70
N LYS A 166 -9.57 3.11 -14.35
CA LYS A 166 -10.85 3.06 -15.08
C LYS A 166 -11.99 3.20 -14.08
N GLY A 167 -12.84 4.23 -14.24
CA GLY A 167 -14.03 4.46 -13.40
C GLY A 167 -13.89 5.55 -12.34
N GLY A 168 -12.96 6.51 -12.50
CA GLY A 168 -12.81 7.64 -11.55
C GLY A 168 -12.19 7.27 -10.21
N GLY A 169 -12.12 5.97 -9.89
CA GLY A 169 -11.38 5.41 -8.77
C GLY A 169 -9.87 5.37 -9.02
N MET A 170 -9.12 5.53 -7.94
CA MET A 170 -7.66 5.61 -7.97
C MET A 170 -7.00 4.28 -8.40
N SER A 171 -6.12 4.31 -9.42
CA SER A 171 -5.39 3.10 -9.87
C SER A 171 -4.32 2.67 -8.87
N LYS A 172 -4.04 1.35 -8.86
CA LYS A 172 -2.96 0.71 -8.09
C LYS A 172 -1.57 0.85 -8.74
N ALA A 173 -1.49 1.26 -10.01
CA ALA A 173 -0.26 1.27 -10.79
C ALA A 173 0.30 2.69 -11.00
N LEU A 174 1.63 2.81 -11.01
CA LEU A 174 2.32 3.99 -11.51
C LEU A 174 2.22 4.03 -13.03
N GLY A 175 1.94 5.21 -13.57
CA GLY A 175 2.10 5.51 -14.99
C GLY A 175 3.42 6.23 -15.22
N TYR A 176 4.01 6.01 -16.41
CA TYR A 176 5.08 6.86 -16.92
C TYR A 176 4.46 8.04 -17.66
N PHE A 177 4.80 9.25 -17.21
CA PHE A 177 4.33 10.50 -17.77
C PHE A 177 5.51 11.29 -18.33
N TYR A 178 5.21 12.08 -19.34
CA TYR A 178 6.16 12.93 -20.04
C TYR A 178 5.77 14.38 -19.82
N SER A 179 6.74 15.23 -19.51
CA SER A 179 6.53 16.68 -19.38
C SER A 179 6.17 17.31 -20.74
N PRO A 180 5.61 18.53 -20.78
CA PRO A 180 5.38 19.24 -22.04
C PRO A 180 6.63 19.37 -22.91
N GLU A 181 7.80 19.59 -22.30
CA GLU A 181 9.09 19.66 -23.01
C GLU A 181 9.49 18.31 -23.61
N GLN A 182 9.34 17.22 -22.86
CA GLN A 182 9.57 15.86 -23.37
C GLN A 182 8.60 15.53 -24.52
N GLN A 183 7.33 15.90 -24.39
CA GLN A 183 6.31 15.72 -25.43
C GLN A 183 6.70 16.45 -26.72
N ALA A 184 7.15 17.70 -26.63
CA ALA A 184 7.61 18.49 -27.78
C ALA A 184 8.81 17.84 -28.48
N LYS A 185 9.80 17.35 -27.72
CA LYS A 185 10.97 16.64 -28.26
C LYS A 185 10.60 15.34 -28.96
N ILE A 186 9.70 14.54 -28.36
CA ILE A 186 9.17 13.31 -28.96
C ILE A 186 8.46 13.65 -30.28
N GLY A 187 7.59 14.66 -30.28
CA GLY A 187 6.89 15.12 -31.49
C GLY A 187 7.83 15.55 -32.60
N ALA A 188 8.81 16.40 -32.28
CA ALA A 188 9.80 16.89 -33.24
C ALA A 188 10.63 15.74 -33.85
N MET A 189 11.03 14.74 -33.05
CA MET A 189 11.79 13.60 -33.56
C MET A 189 10.93 12.69 -34.45
N LEU A 190 9.66 12.47 -34.09
CA LEU A 190 8.73 11.70 -34.91
C LEU A 190 8.45 12.36 -36.26
N GLU A 191 8.27 13.69 -36.28
CA GLU A 191 8.08 14.43 -37.53
C GLU A 191 9.33 14.40 -38.43
N LYS A 192 10.53 14.53 -37.86
CA LYS A 192 11.78 14.36 -38.61
C LYS A 192 11.88 12.98 -39.27
N ILE A 193 11.51 11.92 -38.55
CA ILE A 193 11.50 10.55 -39.09
C ILE A 193 10.47 10.40 -40.22
N ARG A 194 9.33 11.09 -40.12
CA ARG A 194 8.28 11.06 -41.15
C ARG A 194 8.73 11.75 -42.44
N GLN A 195 9.39 12.90 -42.31
CA GLN A 195 9.90 13.69 -43.43
C GLN A 195 11.12 13.06 -44.10
N GLY A 196 11.99 12.39 -43.35
CA GLY A 196 13.16 11.67 -43.90
C GLY A 196 12.85 10.30 -44.50
N ALA A 197 11.59 9.85 -44.45
CA ALA A 197 11.13 8.61 -45.06
C ALA A 197 10.36 8.83 -46.38
N GLN A 198 10.21 10.09 -46.81
CA GLN A 198 9.75 10.49 -48.14
C GLN A 198 10.96 10.73 -49.05
#